data_AF-A0A926CHE0-F1
#
_entry.id   AF-A0A926CHE0-F1
#
_cell.length_a   1.000
_cell.length_b   1.000
_cell.length_c   1.000
_cell.angle_alpha   90.00
_cell.angle_beta   90.00
_cell.angle_gamma   90.00
#
_symmetry.space_group_name_H-M   'P 1'
#
loop_
_entity.id
_entity.type
_entity.pdbx_description
1 polymer ?
#
loop_
_entity_poly.entity_id
_entity_poly.type
_entity_poly.pdbx_seq_one_letter_code
_entity_poly.pdbx_strand_id
1 'polypeptide(L)'
;MRFTHRGNFIDVSLRISILVSISLILAACSSPAPQKAKEPPKPIEPVAARVAFQQAFIAARTWAQDLEVLRVRDILLDGVPTAPGKSAVWEITFVSPSKSKARAYTYSAVERDTIHEGVLGGPEESWSGRSGQATSFIAAAFKTDSTEALETASGKSKPYMDKNPGKPVIFLLEKTPRFPNPAWRVIWGTSVGTSDHSIFIDASTGEYLERMR
;
A
#
# COMPACT_ATOMS: atom_id res chain seq x y z
N MET A 1 -69.39 -9.17 23.77
CA MET A 1 -69.51 -10.48 23.06
C MET A 1 -70.31 -10.24 21.78
N ARG A 2 -69.77 -10.61 20.59
CA ARG A 2 -70.46 -10.63 19.26
C ARG A 2 -70.93 -9.24 18.70
N PHE A 3 -70.37 -8.82 17.54
CA PHE A 3 -70.98 -8.82 16.17
C PHE A 3 -71.89 -7.60 15.88
N THR A 4 -72.21 -7.12 14.65
CA THR A 4 -71.93 -7.42 13.20
C THR A 4 -72.38 -6.17 12.39
N HIS A 5 -72.01 -5.82 11.15
CA HIS A 5 -70.92 -6.15 10.18
C HIS A 5 -71.06 -5.22 8.92
N ARG A 6 -70.20 -5.37 7.89
CA ARG A 6 -70.19 -4.67 6.56
C ARG A 6 -69.60 -3.23 6.56
N GLY A 7 -68.90 -2.74 5.52
CA GLY A 7 -68.25 -3.42 4.38
C GLY A 7 -68.88 -3.20 2.99
N ASN A 8 -68.17 -2.45 2.13
CA ASN A 8 -67.99 -2.54 0.66
C ASN A 8 -66.92 -1.48 0.28
N PHE A 9 -65.94 -1.64 -0.63
CA PHE A 9 -65.80 -2.23 -1.98
C PHE A 9 -66.33 -1.38 -3.15
N ILE A 10 -65.53 -1.33 -4.24
CA ILE A 10 -65.88 -1.02 -5.64
C ILE A 10 -66.19 0.48 -5.94
N ASP A 11 -65.70 1.14 -7.01
CA ASP A 11 -64.60 0.90 -7.97
C ASP A 11 -64.44 2.18 -8.87
N VAL A 12 -63.82 2.07 -10.06
CA VAL A 12 -63.96 2.95 -11.24
C VAL A 12 -63.24 4.33 -11.25
N SER A 13 -62.02 4.33 -11.79
CA SER A 13 -61.56 5.05 -13.01
C SER A 13 -62.27 6.32 -13.56
N LEU A 14 -61.46 7.10 -14.32
CA LEU A 14 -61.75 7.63 -15.69
C LEU A 14 -62.02 9.15 -15.89
N ARG A 15 -60.97 9.87 -16.36
CA ARG A 15 -60.99 11.21 -17.05
C ARG A 15 -61.37 12.41 -16.12
N ILE A 16 -61.01 13.67 -16.38
CA ILE A 16 -60.79 14.45 -17.61
C ILE A 16 -59.52 15.33 -17.53
N SER A 17 -58.96 15.71 -18.69
CA SER A 17 -57.74 16.49 -18.87
C SER A 17 -57.83 17.98 -18.49
N ILE A 18 -56.71 18.56 -18.03
CA ILE A 18 -56.31 19.95 -18.33
C ILE A 18 -54.88 19.89 -18.89
N LEU A 19 -54.62 20.59 -20.01
CA LEU A 19 -53.31 20.67 -20.62
C LEU A 19 -52.53 21.88 -20.08
N VAL A 20 -51.26 21.68 -19.72
CA VAL A 20 -50.21 22.70 -19.90
C VAL A 20 -48.99 21.99 -20.46
N SER A 21 -48.54 22.41 -21.65
CA SER A 21 -47.42 21.78 -22.36
C SER A 21 -46.07 22.36 -21.91
N ILE A 22 -45.12 21.51 -21.54
CA ILE A 22 -43.69 21.85 -21.55
C ILE A 22 -42.96 20.80 -22.40
N SER A 23 -42.72 21.16 -23.67
CA SER A 23 -41.91 20.36 -24.58
C SER A 23 -40.43 20.69 -24.40
N LEU A 24 -39.66 19.81 -23.77
CA LEU A 24 -38.19 19.93 -23.70
C LEU A 24 -37.49 18.72 -24.35
N ILE A 25 -37.68 18.64 -25.67
CA ILE A 25 -36.78 18.10 -26.71
C ILE A 25 -35.88 16.91 -26.30
N LEU A 26 -36.24 15.72 -26.77
CA LEU A 26 -35.27 14.61 -26.89
C LEU A 26 -34.27 14.92 -28.01
N ALA A 27 -33.04 15.29 -27.65
CA ALA A 27 -31.91 15.36 -28.58
C ALA A 27 -30.95 14.18 -28.34
N ALA A 28 -31.28 13.02 -28.92
CA ALA A 28 -30.45 11.81 -28.83
C ALA A 28 -29.18 11.94 -29.69
N CYS A 29 -28.15 12.60 -29.15
CA CYS A 29 -26.89 12.84 -29.85
C CYS A 29 -26.00 11.59 -29.88
N SER A 30 -26.31 10.67 -30.81
CA SER A 30 -25.50 9.48 -31.10
C SER A 30 -24.20 9.84 -31.81
N SER A 31 -23.21 10.33 -31.07
CA SER A 31 -21.84 10.50 -31.57
C SER A 31 -20.99 9.24 -31.30
N PRO A 32 -20.15 8.78 -32.24
CA PRO A 32 -19.19 7.71 -31.97
C PRO A 32 -18.25 8.09 -30.83
N ALA A 33 -17.99 7.17 -29.91
CA ALA A 33 -17.06 7.40 -28.81
C ALA A 33 -15.65 7.69 -29.37
N PRO A 34 -15.03 8.84 -29.06
CA PRO A 34 -13.68 9.13 -29.50
C PRO A 34 -12.72 8.05 -29.01
N GLN A 35 -11.94 7.48 -29.93
CA GLN A 35 -10.96 6.46 -29.60
C GLN A 35 -9.95 7.08 -28.63
N LYS A 36 -9.95 6.59 -27.38
CA LYS A 36 -9.24 7.23 -26.27
C LYS A 36 -7.74 7.24 -26.59
N ALA A 37 -7.22 8.42 -26.96
CA ALA A 37 -5.80 8.61 -27.21
C ALA A 37 -5.02 8.11 -25.99
N LYS A 38 -3.90 7.40 -26.21
CA LYS A 38 -3.01 7.03 -25.10
C LYS A 38 -2.47 8.33 -24.50
N GLU A 39 -3.03 8.68 -23.34
CA GLU A 39 -2.57 9.76 -22.48
C GLU A 39 -1.06 9.56 -22.25
N PRO A 40 -0.22 10.60 -22.40
CA PRO A 40 1.22 10.45 -22.25
C PRO A 40 1.50 9.87 -20.86
N PRO A 41 2.43 8.90 -20.74
CA PRO A 41 2.63 8.17 -19.50
C PRO A 41 2.91 9.17 -18.38
N LYS A 42 2.07 9.13 -17.33
CA LYS A 42 2.20 10.02 -16.17
C LYS A 42 3.63 9.93 -15.64
N PRO A 43 4.21 11.04 -15.16
CA PRO A 43 5.49 11.01 -14.48
C PRO A 43 5.49 9.92 -13.40
N ILE A 44 6.48 9.03 -13.47
CA ILE A 44 6.64 8.00 -12.46
C ILE A 44 7.09 8.69 -11.19
N GLU A 45 6.22 8.71 -10.18
CA GLU A 45 6.50 9.32 -8.88
C GLU A 45 6.73 8.23 -7.83
N PRO A 46 8.00 7.95 -7.45
CA PRO A 46 8.31 7.11 -6.31
C PRO A 46 7.63 7.62 -5.04
N VAL A 47 7.04 6.71 -4.26
CA VAL A 47 6.35 7.03 -3.01
C VAL A 47 7.15 6.60 -1.78
N ALA A 48 6.93 7.26 -0.64
CA ALA A 48 7.44 6.82 0.65
C ALA A 48 6.69 5.56 1.13
N ALA A 49 7.34 4.74 1.95
CA ALA A 49 6.85 3.43 2.36
C ALA A 49 5.45 3.45 2.97
N ARG A 50 5.11 4.48 3.75
CA ARG A 50 3.79 4.58 4.41
C ARG A 50 2.63 4.74 3.43
N VAL A 51 2.84 5.40 2.28
CA VAL A 51 1.82 5.57 1.23
C VAL A 51 1.47 4.22 0.62
N ALA A 52 2.50 3.47 0.22
CA ALA A 52 2.36 2.11 -0.29
C ALA A 52 1.73 1.18 0.77
N PHE A 53 2.19 1.26 2.02
CA PHE A 53 1.68 0.48 3.13
C PHE A 53 0.20 0.75 3.43
N GLN A 54 -0.26 2.01 3.38
CA GLN A 54 -1.68 2.33 3.60
C GLN A 54 -2.56 1.69 2.54
N GLN A 55 -2.18 1.74 1.26
CA GLN A 55 -2.92 1.09 0.18
C GLN A 55 -2.88 -0.44 0.32
N ALA A 56 -1.71 -1.01 0.61
CA ALA A 56 -1.52 -2.44 0.84
C ALA A 56 -2.33 -2.95 2.05
N PHE A 57 -2.42 -2.16 3.12
CA PHE A 57 -3.18 -2.50 4.33
C PHE A 57 -4.70 -2.46 4.08
N ILE A 58 -5.19 -1.50 3.29
CA ILE A 58 -6.61 -1.48 2.87
C ILE A 58 -6.94 -2.73 2.05
N ALA A 59 -6.08 -3.11 1.10
CA ALA A 59 -6.26 -4.35 0.34
C ALA A 59 -6.18 -5.60 1.23
N ALA A 60 -5.19 -5.70 2.12
CA ALA A 60 -5.03 -6.81 3.06
C ALA A 60 -6.20 -6.92 4.06
N ARG A 61 -6.86 -5.81 4.41
CA ARG A 61 -8.06 -5.79 5.26
C ARG A 61 -9.28 -6.48 4.65
N THR A 62 -9.26 -6.77 3.34
CA THR A 62 -10.26 -7.63 2.68
C THR A 62 -9.97 -9.13 2.86
N TRP A 63 -8.71 -9.48 3.14
CA TRP A 63 -8.25 -10.87 3.29
C TRP A 63 -8.31 -11.37 4.73
N ALA A 64 -7.92 -10.53 5.70
CA ALA A 64 -7.98 -10.82 7.14
C ALA A 64 -8.18 -9.55 7.97
N GLN A 65 -8.66 -9.70 9.22
CA GLN A 65 -8.90 -8.58 10.15
C GLN A 65 -7.87 -8.49 11.29
N ASP A 66 -7.24 -9.62 11.62
CA ASP A 66 -6.18 -9.79 12.62
C ASP A 66 -4.79 -9.57 12.00
N LEU A 67 -4.67 -8.59 11.11
CA LEU A 67 -3.43 -8.32 10.37
C LEU A 67 -2.32 -7.81 11.29
N GLU A 68 -1.23 -8.56 11.32
CA GLU A 68 0.07 -8.06 11.76
C GLU A 68 1.00 -7.90 10.55
N VAL A 69 1.96 -6.98 10.67
CA VAL A 69 3.00 -6.74 9.66
C VAL A 69 4.18 -7.64 9.98
N LEU A 70 4.70 -8.37 8.99
CA LEU A 70 5.95 -9.13 9.13
C LEU A 70 7.14 -8.37 8.55
N ARG A 71 6.94 -7.70 7.41
CA ARG A 71 7.98 -6.98 6.65
C ARG A 71 7.39 -5.84 5.82
N VAL A 72 8.14 -4.74 5.69
CA VAL A 72 8.03 -3.82 4.53
C VAL A 72 9.41 -3.70 3.89
N ARG A 73 9.49 -3.78 2.56
CA ARG A 73 10.72 -3.53 1.80
C ARG A 73 10.43 -2.84 0.48
N ASP A 74 11.39 -2.10 -0.06
CA ASP A 74 11.33 -1.67 -1.46
C ASP A 74 11.75 -2.81 -2.40
N ILE A 75 11.39 -2.65 -3.67
CA ILE A 75 11.95 -3.43 -4.78
C ILE A 75 12.57 -2.43 -5.75
N LEU A 76 13.87 -2.54 -5.97
CA LEU A 76 14.56 -1.78 -7.03
C LEU A 76 14.10 -2.29 -8.40
N LEU A 77 13.78 -1.36 -9.31
CA LEU A 77 13.49 -1.65 -10.71
C LEU A 77 14.52 -0.97 -11.61
N ASP A 78 15.13 -1.73 -12.52
CA ASP A 78 16.06 -1.20 -13.50
C ASP A 78 15.39 -0.16 -14.41
N GLY A 79 16.09 0.95 -14.66
CA GLY A 79 15.58 2.05 -15.49
C GLY A 79 14.45 2.89 -14.88
N VAL A 80 14.07 2.66 -13.61
CA VAL A 80 13.10 3.51 -12.90
C VAL A 80 13.84 4.47 -11.95
N PRO A 81 13.67 5.80 -12.07
CA PRO A 81 14.29 6.75 -11.16
C PRO A 81 13.81 6.56 -9.71
N THR A 82 14.75 6.38 -8.78
CA THR A 82 14.48 6.43 -7.33
C THR A 82 14.61 7.85 -6.80
N ALA A 83 13.84 8.22 -5.79
CA ALA A 83 14.02 9.47 -5.05
C ALA A 83 14.44 9.18 -3.59
N PRO A 84 15.11 10.10 -2.88
CA PRO A 84 15.58 9.86 -1.51
C PRO A 84 14.46 9.38 -0.59
N GLY A 85 14.57 8.14 -0.09
CA GLY A 85 13.59 7.54 0.82
C GLY A 85 12.30 7.09 0.15
N LYS A 86 12.24 7.00 -1.18
CA LYS A 86 11.04 6.65 -1.95
C LYS A 86 11.35 5.63 -3.05
N SER A 87 10.45 4.66 -3.22
CA SER A 87 10.50 3.67 -4.30
C SER A 87 9.23 3.70 -5.15
N ALA A 88 9.35 3.32 -6.41
CA ALA A 88 8.23 3.05 -7.29
C ALA A 88 7.51 1.74 -6.94
N VAL A 89 8.19 0.77 -6.30
CA VAL A 89 7.61 -0.50 -5.88
C VAL A 89 7.99 -0.82 -4.43
N TRP A 90 6.99 -1.23 -3.66
CA TRP A 90 7.12 -1.66 -2.27
C TRP A 90 6.40 -3.00 -2.07
N GLU A 91 7.01 -3.92 -1.34
CA GLU A 91 6.40 -5.18 -0.91
C GLU A 91 6.14 -5.13 0.60
N ILE A 92 4.90 -5.41 1.00
CA ILE A 92 4.48 -5.53 2.38
C ILE A 92 4.05 -6.97 2.63
N THR A 93 4.72 -7.68 3.54
CA THR A 93 4.27 -9.00 3.99
C THR A 93 3.39 -8.83 5.23
N PHE A 94 2.11 -9.19 5.11
CA PHE A 94 1.18 -9.29 6.24
C PHE A 94 1.02 -10.75 6.68
N VAL A 95 0.59 -10.93 7.93
CA VAL A 95 0.24 -12.24 8.49
C VAL A 95 -1.11 -12.16 9.21
N SER A 96 -1.80 -13.30 9.29
CA SER A 96 -3.04 -13.49 10.04
C SER A 96 -2.83 -14.68 10.98
N PRO A 97 -2.66 -14.46 12.29
CA PRO A 97 -2.48 -15.53 13.26
C PRO A 97 -3.63 -16.53 13.30
N SER A 98 -4.89 -16.06 13.19
CA SER A 98 -6.08 -16.93 13.17
C SER A 98 -6.14 -17.85 11.94
N LYS A 99 -5.63 -17.40 10.78
CA LYS A 99 -5.46 -18.25 9.59
C LYS A 99 -4.21 -19.13 9.64
N SER A 100 -3.20 -18.76 10.44
CA SER A 100 -1.83 -19.29 10.33
C SER A 100 -1.26 -19.14 8.91
N LYS A 101 -1.45 -17.94 8.34
CA LYS A 101 -1.04 -17.59 6.96
C LYS A 101 -0.30 -16.27 6.88
N ALA A 102 0.64 -16.20 5.94
CA ALA A 102 1.29 -14.99 5.46
C ALA A 102 0.81 -14.66 4.04
N ARG A 103 0.86 -13.39 3.66
CA ARG A 103 0.58 -12.95 2.28
C ARG A 103 1.36 -11.68 1.96
N ALA A 104 2.12 -11.71 0.87
CA ALA A 104 2.79 -10.53 0.33
C ALA A 104 1.81 -9.69 -0.51
N TYR A 105 1.88 -8.37 -0.34
CA TYR A 105 1.17 -7.38 -1.13
C TYR A 105 2.19 -6.43 -1.74
N THR A 106 2.25 -6.41 -3.07
CA THR A 106 3.12 -5.51 -3.83
C THR A 106 2.32 -4.28 -4.22
N TYR A 107 2.75 -3.10 -3.76
CA TYR A 107 2.31 -1.81 -4.29
C TYR A 107 3.24 -1.37 -5.43
N SER A 108 2.66 -0.84 -6.50
CA SER A 108 3.37 -0.23 -7.61
C SER A 108 2.80 1.15 -7.97
N ALA A 109 3.69 2.13 -8.12
CA ALA A 109 3.42 3.43 -8.74
C ALA A 109 3.69 3.41 -10.27
N VAL A 110 3.92 2.24 -10.88
CA VAL A 110 4.27 2.07 -12.30
C VAL A 110 3.45 0.99 -12.98
N GLU A 111 3.13 1.26 -14.26
CA GLU A 111 2.69 0.26 -15.23
C GLU A 111 3.90 -0.16 -16.11
N ARG A 112 4.20 -1.45 -16.12
CA ARG A 112 5.22 -2.15 -16.92
C ARG A 112 4.73 -3.56 -17.25
N ASP A 113 5.38 -4.23 -18.22
CA ASP A 113 4.93 -5.48 -18.87
C ASP A 113 4.30 -6.55 -17.95
N THR A 114 4.81 -6.71 -16.72
CA THR A 114 4.32 -7.66 -15.71
C THR A 114 4.04 -7.02 -14.34
N ILE A 115 4.08 -5.68 -14.25
CA ILE A 115 3.88 -4.91 -13.01
C ILE A 115 2.79 -3.87 -13.27
N HIS A 116 1.62 -4.10 -12.69
CA HIS A 116 0.46 -3.19 -12.84
C HIS A 116 0.43 -2.12 -11.75
N GLU A 117 -0.06 -0.92 -12.09
CA GLU A 117 -0.27 0.18 -11.13
C GLU A 117 -1.28 -0.22 -10.04
N GLY A 118 -1.03 0.19 -8.78
CA GLY A 118 -1.90 -0.09 -7.64
C GLY A 118 -1.34 -1.17 -6.72
N VAL A 119 -2.19 -2.09 -6.24
CA VAL A 119 -1.84 -3.12 -5.25
C VAL A 119 -2.22 -4.52 -5.72
N LEU A 120 -1.24 -5.41 -5.77
CA LEU A 120 -1.42 -6.84 -6.08
C LEU A 120 -1.10 -7.70 -4.85
N GLY A 121 -2.08 -8.46 -4.37
CA GLY A 121 -1.88 -9.46 -3.31
C GLY A 121 -1.48 -10.82 -3.88
N GLY A 122 -0.26 -11.28 -3.58
CA GLY A 122 0.30 -12.55 -4.04
C GLY A 122 -0.39 -13.81 -3.45
N PRO A 123 0.20 -15.00 -3.58
CA PRO A 123 -0.35 -16.23 -3.00
C PRO A 123 -0.35 -16.20 -1.46
N GLU A 124 -1.15 -17.06 -0.83
CA GLU A 124 -1.05 -17.34 0.60
C GLU A 124 0.09 -18.33 0.89
N GLU A 125 0.94 -18.00 1.86
CA GLU A 125 2.00 -18.86 2.39
C GLU A 125 1.62 -19.36 3.79
N SER A 126 2.09 -20.55 4.18
CA SER A 126 1.86 -21.06 5.54
C SER A 126 2.76 -20.35 6.57
N TRP A 127 2.18 -19.94 7.70
CA TRP A 127 2.86 -19.13 8.71
C TRP A 127 2.67 -19.69 10.11
N SER A 128 3.77 -19.92 10.83
CA SER A 128 3.83 -20.57 12.14
C SER A 128 4.46 -19.69 13.23
N GLY A 129 4.41 -18.36 13.08
CA GLY A 129 5.00 -17.39 14.00
C GLY A 129 6.27 -16.75 13.46
N ARG A 130 7.44 -17.03 14.07
CA ARG A 130 8.68 -16.35 13.67
C ARG A 130 9.19 -16.84 12.30
N SER A 131 9.29 -15.95 11.33
CA SER A 131 9.86 -16.24 10.01
C SER A 131 11.37 -15.97 10.03
N GLY A 132 12.16 -17.03 10.22
CA GLY A 132 13.60 -16.92 10.42
C GLY A 132 13.94 -16.16 11.71
N GLN A 133 14.40 -14.91 11.58
CA GLN A 133 14.61 -13.98 12.69
C GLN A 133 13.49 -12.93 12.85
N ALA A 134 12.63 -12.75 11.84
CA ALA A 134 11.58 -11.75 11.85
C ALA A 134 10.34 -12.25 12.60
N THR A 135 9.88 -11.47 13.57
CA THR A 135 8.56 -11.61 14.21
C THR A 135 7.60 -10.58 13.62
N SER A 136 6.30 -10.90 13.63
CA SER A 136 5.27 -9.94 13.29
C SER A 136 5.13 -8.82 14.33
N PHE A 137 4.51 -7.71 13.92
CA PHE A 137 4.24 -6.54 14.76
C PHE A 137 2.95 -5.82 14.34
N ILE A 138 2.30 -5.15 15.28
CA ILE A 138 1.08 -4.37 15.00
C ILE A 138 1.37 -3.18 14.09
N ALA A 139 0.48 -2.89 13.13
CA ALA A 139 0.64 -1.79 12.18
C ALA A 139 0.89 -0.41 12.84
N ALA A 140 0.33 -0.18 14.04
CA ALA A 140 0.51 1.06 14.80
C ALA A 140 1.95 1.30 15.32
N ALA A 141 2.85 0.33 15.21
CA ALA A 141 4.27 0.49 15.53
C ALA A 141 5.12 1.03 14.36
N PHE A 142 4.55 1.12 13.15
CA PHE A 142 5.14 1.81 12.01
C PHE A 142 4.69 3.27 12.00
N LYS A 143 5.54 4.16 12.56
CA LYS A 143 5.28 5.60 12.73
C LYS A 143 6.29 6.49 12.00
N THR A 144 7.51 6.02 11.79
CA THR A 144 8.58 6.71 11.05
C THR A 144 8.62 6.21 9.62
N ASP A 145 8.61 7.09 8.63
CA ASP A 145 8.63 6.75 7.20
C ASP A 145 10.04 6.45 6.68
N SER A 146 10.11 5.88 5.47
CA SER A 146 11.38 5.59 4.79
C SER A 146 12.20 6.85 4.48
N THR A 147 11.54 8.01 4.29
CA THR A 147 12.21 9.31 4.11
C THR A 147 12.87 9.82 5.39
N GLU A 148 12.15 9.76 6.51
CA GLU A 148 12.60 10.18 7.84
C GLU A 148 13.74 9.25 8.34
N ALA A 149 13.61 7.95 8.09
CA ALA A 149 14.64 6.97 8.36
C ALA A 149 15.90 7.20 7.51
N LEU A 150 15.76 7.54 6.22
CA LEU A 150 16.91 7.89 5.37
C LEU A 150 17.64 9.15 5.87
N GLU A 151 16.91 10.18 6.31
CA GLU A 151 17.51 11.42 6.80
C GLU A 151 18.39 11.15 8.03
N THR A 152 17.83 10.49 9.05
CA THR A 152 18.57 10.12 10.26
C THR A 152 19.75 9.19 9.93
N ALA A 153 19.54 8.19 9.06
CA ALA A 153 20.60 7.28 8.65
C ALA A 153 21.73 7.98 7.88
N SER A 154 21.40 8.93 7.00
CA SER A 154 22.38 9.71 6.22
C SER A 154 23.23 10.59 7.12
N GLY A 155 22.61 11.24 8.12
CA GLY A 155 23.33 12.01 9.15
C GLY A 155 24.35 11.18 9.93
N LYS A 156 24.11 9.87 10.11
CA LYS A 156 25.06 8.92 10.73
C LYS A 156 26.03 8.27 9.73
N SER A 157 25.82 8.46 8.43
CA SER A 157 26.54 7.77 7.34
C SER A 157 27.43 8.65 6.47
N LYS A 158 27.43 9.98 6.66
CA LYS A 158 28.16 10.93 5.81
C LYS A 158 29.61 10.51 5.46
N PRO A 159 30.50 10.11 6.39
CA PRO A 159 31.87 9.70 6.05
C PRO A 159 32.00 8.42 5.22
N TYR A 160 30.93 7.62 5.15
CA TYR A 160 30.82 6.47 4.24
C TYR A 160 30.23 6.91 2.89
N MET A 161 29.19 7.75 2.89
CA MET A 161 28.57 8.30 1.67
C MET A 161 29.56 9.13 0.84
N ASP A 162 30.37 9.96 1.49
CA ASP A 162 31.44 10.76 0.87
C ASP A 162 32.52 9.89 0.19
N LYS A 163 32.65 8.61 0.61
CA LYS A 163 33.56 7.61 0.02
C LYS A 163 32.88 6.68 -0.99
N ASN A 164 31.55 6.63 -0.99
CA ASN A 164 30.73 5.73 -1.80
C ASN A 164 29.61 6.51 -2.52
N PRO A 165 29.94 7.57 -3.28
CA PRO A 165 28.94 8.39 -3.95
C PRO A 165 28.12 7.54 -4.93
N GLY A 166 26.79 7.73 -4.93
CA GLY A 166 25.89 7.03 -5.85
C GLY A 166 25.65 5.56 -5.56
N LYS A 167 26.16 4.96 -4.46
CA LYS A 167 25.67 3.63 -4.03
C LYS A 167 24.14 3.70 -3.82
N PRO A 168 23.36 2.76 -4.38
CA PRO A 168 21.91 2.73 -4.17
C PRO A 168 21.59 2.49 -2.69
N VAL A 169 20.38 2.88 -2.28
CA VAL A 169 19.89 2.67 -0.92
C VAL A 169 18.57 1.93 -0.96
N ILE A 170 18.51 0.80 -0.25
CA ILE A 170 17.31 -0.01 -0.04
C ILE A 170 16.89 0.00 1.43
N PHE A 171 15.66 -0.40 1.68
CA PHE A 171 14.95 -0.26 2.95
C PHE A 171 14.33 -1.59 3.36
N LEU A 172 14.55 -1.99 4.62
CA LEU A 172 13.94 -3.18 5.21
C LEU A 172 13.40 -2.86 6.60
N LEU A 173 12.08 -2.83 6.75
CA LEU A 173 11.40 -2.72 8.04
C LEU A 173 11.00 -4.11 8.53
N GLU A 174 11.57 -4.54 9.65
CA GLU A 174 11.23 -5.80 10.33
C GLU A 174 11.27 -5.60 11.85
N LYS A 175 10.55 -6.44 12.60
CA LYS A 175 10.81 -6.63 14.03
C LYS A 175 11.65 -7.89 14.22
N THR A 176 12.79 -7.75 14.88
CA THR A 176 13.72 -8.86 15.21
C THR A 176 14.11 -8.78 16.68
N PRO A 177 14.63 -9.86 17.30
CA PRO A 177 15.06 -9.85 18.71
C PRO A 177 16.16 -8.85 19.08
N ARG A 178 16.75 -8.13 18.11
CA ARG A 178 17.78 -7.11 18.34
C ARG A 178 17.23 -5.85 19.01
N PHE A 179 15.95 -5.51 18.78
CA PHE A 179 15.32 -4.27 19.25
C PHE A 179 13.90 -4.54 19.79
N PRO A 180 13.39 -3.74 20.75
CA PRO A 180 12.04 -3.93 21.29
C PRO A 180 10.93 -3.63 20.25
N ASN A 181 11.19 -2.65 19.40
CA ASN A 181 10.31 -2.15 18.35
C ASN A 181 10.72 -2.72 16.97
N PRO A 182 9.84 -2.66 15.95
CA PRO A 182 10.27 -2.79 14.57
C PRO A 182 11.28 -1.68 14.21
N ALA A 183 12.28 -2.01 13.40
CA ALA A 183 13.33 -1.11 12.99
C ALA A 183 13.49 -1.08 11.47
N TRP A 184 13.69 0.12 10.92
CA TRP A 184 14.18 0.31 9.56
C TRP A 184 15.67 -0.01 9.52
N ARG A 185 16.07 -1.01 8.73
CA ARG A 185 17.42 -1.12 8.21
C ARG A 185 17.50 -0.32 6.92
N VAL A 186 18.24 0.78 6.94
CA VAL A 186 18.60 1.59 5.77
C VAL A 186 19.96 1.07 5.28
N ILE A 187 20.01 0.59 4.03
CA ILE A 187 21.07 -0.28 3.52
C ILE A 187 21.70 0.37 2.30
N TRP A 188 23.00 0.66 2.33
CA TRP A 188 23.71 1.12 1.14
C TRP A 188 24.22 -0.10 0.36
N GLY A 189 23.64 -0.34 -0.81
CA GLY A 189 23.86 -1.53 -1.64
C GLY A 189 22.55 -2.00 -2.29
N THR A 190 22.65 -3.02 -3.15
CA THR A 190 21.50 -3.62 -3.87
C THR A 190 20.85 -4.80 -3.14
N SER A 191 21.46 -5.31 -2.06
CA SER A 191 20.86 -6.38 -1.25
C SER A 191 21.30 -6.33 0.21
N VAL A 192 20.49 -6.96 1.07
CA VAL A 192 20.76 -7.13 2.52
C VAL A 192 22.04 -7.93 2.79
N GLY A 193 22.41 -8.86 1.89
CA GLY A 193 23.55 -9.77 2.04
C GLY A 193 24.84 -9.33 1.35
N THR A 194 24.80 -8.26 0.54
CA THR A 194 25.96 -7.71 -0.19
C THR A 194 26.32 -6.27 0.23
N SER A 195 25.63 -5.72 1.23
CA SER A 195 25.89 -4.39 1.78
C SER A 195 26.94 -4.44 2.89
N ASP A 196 27.94 -3.57 2.75
CA ASP A 196 29.07 -3.32 3.66
C ASP A 196 28.80 -2.20 4.70
N HIS A 197 27.62 -1.59 4.67
CA HIS A 197 27.21 -0.54 5.62
C HIS A 197 25.69 -0.40 5.65
N SER A 198 25.10 -0.57 6.84
CA SER A 198 23.68 -0.28 7.07
C SER A 198 23.46 0.43 8.40
N ILE A 199 22.39 1.22 8.49
CA ILE A 199 21.96 1.87 9.72
C ILE A 199 20.61 1.30 10.15
N PHE A 200 20.46 0.99 11.43
CA PHE A 200 19.17 0.71 12.05
C PHE A 200 18.58 1.98 12.68
N ILE A 201 17.34 2.28 12.33
CA ILE A 201 16.52 3.37 12.86
C ILE A 201 15.25 2.77 13.49
N ASP A 202 14.86 3.22 14.67
CA ASP A 202 13.62 2.80 15.33
C ASP A 202 12.39 3.30 14.56
N ALA A 203 11.51 2.40 14.13
CA ALA A 203 10.38 2.76 13.26
C ALA A 203 9.16 3.33 14.01
N SER A 204 9.24 3.45 15.34
CA SER A 204 8.22 4.09 16.19
C SER A 204 8.59 5.50 16.65
N THR A 205 9.86 5.91 16.53
CA THR A 205 10.40 7.18 17.04
C THR A 205 11.29 7.93 16.05
N GLY A 206 11.93 7.25 15.10
CA GLY A 206 12.92 7.83 14.19
C GLY A 206 14.33 7.91 14.77
N GLU A 207 14.56 7.39 15.97
CA GLU A 207 15.87 7.44 16.62
C GLU A 207 16.89 6.47 15.99
N TYR A 208 18.16 6.87 15.99
CA TYR A 208 19.26 6.00 15.59
C TYR A 208 19.50 4.91 16.64
N LEU A 209 19.50 3.64 16.19
CA LEU A 209 19.76 2.48 17.04
C LEU A 209 21.20 1.98 16.92
N GLU A 210 21.63 1.63 15.70
CA GLU A 210 22.92 0.93 15.49
C GLU A 210 23.43 1.13 14.06
N ARG A 211 24.74 0.98 13.83
CA ARG A 211 25.33 0.78 12.50
C ARG A 211 25.82 -0.65 12.37
N MET A 212 25.26 -1.38 11.41
CA MET A 212 25.76 -2.66 10.96
C MET A 212 26.93 -2.47 9.97
N ARG A 213 27.94 -3.33 10.11
CA ARG A 213 29.03 -3.55 9.16
C ARG A 213 28.82 -4.90 8.47
#